data_AF-A0A6C0F6L5-F1
#
_entry.id   AF-A0A6C0F6L5-F1
#
_cell.length_a   1.000
_cell.length_b   1.000
_cell.length_c   1.000
_cell.angle_alpha   90.00
_cell.angle_beta   90.00
_cell.angle_gamma   90.00
#
_symmetry.space_group_name_H-M   'P 1'
#
loop_
_entity.id
_entity.type
_entity.pdbx_description
1 polymer ?
#
loop_
_entity_poly.entity_id
_entity_poly.type
_entity_poly.pdbx_seq_one_letter_code
_entity_poly.pdbx_strand_id
1 'polypeptide(L)'
;MFNWIRILYATAILSPIKNSFIKNSELPVCKDCLHFKPYDVNEFSYNLGRCDKFGRKDIVSGEITYVFAELCRIDEDQCGKNGTYFESKNNNITATKKGALIEENYGW
;
A
#
# COMPACT_ATOMS: atom_id res chain seq x y z
N MET A 1 -54.09 4.57 50.82
CA MET A 1 -52.95 5.38 50.33
C MET A 1 -51.72 4.49 50.34
N PHE A 2 -50.91 4.52 49.28
CA PHE A 2 -49.51 4.04 49.12
C PHE A 2 -49.37 3.34 47.77
N ASN A 3 -49.04 4.13 46.76
CA ASN A 3 -48.75 3.68 45.40
C ASN A 3 -47.23 3.65 45.24
N TRP A 4 -46.64 2.46 45.16
CA TRP A 4 -45.19 2.27 45.12
C TRP A 4 -44.76 2.05 43.67
N ILE A 5 -44.43 3.12 42.96
CA ILE A 5 -43.83 3.02 41.62
C ILE A 5 -42.32 2.84 41.80
N ARG A 6 -41.83 1.62 41.62
CA ARG A 6 -40.41 1.33 41.47
C ARG A 6 -39.97 1.72 40.06
N ILE A 7 -39.44 2.92 39.89
CA ILE A 7 -38.75 3.31 38.67
C ILE A 7 -37.39 2.63 38.67
N LEU A 8 -37.25 1.57 37.88
CA LEU A 8 -35.97 0.93 37.60
C LEU A 8 -35.19 1.83 36.65
N TYR A 9 -34.23 2.58 37.18
CA TYR A 9 -33.28 3.32 36.38
C TYR A 9 -32.32 2.34 35.70
N ALA A 10 -32.56 2.06 34.41
CA ALA A 10 -31.59 1.39 33.57
C ALA A 10 -30.47 2.39 33.22
N THR A 11 -29.41 2.42 34.03
CA THR A 11 -28.20 3.18 33.71
C THR A 11 -27.44 2.43 32.63
N ALA A 12 -27.73 2.71 31.37
CA ALA A 12 -26.89 2.28 30.26
C ALA A 12 -25.51 2.91 30.42
N ILE A 13 -24.51 2.10 30.78
CA ILE A 13 -23.11 2.51 30.83
C ILE A 13 -22.65 2.63 29.38
N LEU A 14 -22.68 3.85 28.82
CA LEU A 14 -21.99 4.16 27.57
C LEU A 14 -20.48 4.07 27.83
N SER A 15 -19.86 2.96 27.42
CA SER A 15 -18.41 2.88 27.36
C SER A 15 -17.91 3.86 26.27
N PRO A 16 -16.84 4.62 26.54
CA PRO A 16 -16.26 5.47 25.51
C PRO A 16 -15.73 4.59 24.38
N ILE A 17 -16.23 4.82 23.16
CA ILE A 17 -15.73 4.18 21.96
C ILE A 17 -14.26 4.56 21.83
N LYS A 18 -13.37 3.59 22.06
CA LYS A 18 -11.94 3.78 21.87
C LYS A 18 -11.68 3.82 20.37
N ASN A 19 -11.74 5.03 19.80
CA ASN A 19 -11.35 5.26 18.41
C ASN A 19 -9.86 4.96 18.27
N SER A 20 -9.50 3.79 17.74
CA SER A 20 -8.11 3.49 17.40
C SER A 20 -7.76 4.23 16.11
N PHE A 21 -6.72 5.06 16.15
CA PHE A 21 -6.16 5.66 14.96
C PHE A 21 -4.96 4.83 14.48
N ILE A 22 -4.93 4.55 13.18
CA ILE A 22 -3.77 3.93 12.53
C ILE A 22 -2.85 5.07 12.10
N LYS A 23 -1.60 5.06 12.57
CA LYS A 23 -0.60 6.03 12.10
C LYS A 23 -0.29 5.78 10.63
N ASN A 24 -0.07 6.86 9.87
CA ASN A 24 0.39 6.82 8.48
C ASN A 24 -0.61 6.18 7.50
N SER A 25 -1.90 6.12 7.84
CA SER A 25 -2.94 5.56 6.97
C SER A 25 -3.08 6.29 5.63
N GLU A 26 -2.63 7.54 5.59
CA GLU A 26 -2.60 8.43 4.44
C GLU A 26 -1.38 8.24 3.53
N LEU A 27 -0.34 7.53 4.00
CA LEU A 27 0.90 7.36 3.25
C LEU A 27 0.80 6.19 2.26
N PRO A 28 1.45 6.30 1.09
CA PRO A 28 1.39 5.25 0.08
C PRO A 28 2.15 4.00 0.54
N VAL A 29 1.62 2.82 0.23
CA VAL A 29 2.23 1.53 0.58
C VAL A 29 3.14 1.05 -0.53
N CYS A 30 4.38 0.64 -0.21
CA CYS A 30 5.35 0.20 -1.22
C CYS A 30 4.82 -0.96 -2.09
N LYS A 31 4.03 -1.89 -1.55
CA LYS A 31 3.46 -3.02 -2.32
C LYS A 31 2.64 -2.60 -3.55
N ASP A 32 2.03 -1.42 -3.48
CA ASP A 32 1.17 -0.86 -4.52
C ASP A 32 1.97 0.01 -5.51
N CYS A 33 3.27 0.19 -5.26
CA CYS A 33 4.19 0.95 -6.10
C CYS A 33 4.70 0.08 -7.26
N LEU A 34 4.77 0.64 -8.46
CA LEU A 34 5.34 0.03 -9.67
C LEU A 34 6.77 -0.46 -9.44
N HIS A 35 7.53 0.27 -8.63
CA HIS A 35 8.95 0.01 -8.35
C HIS A 35 9.21 -1.06 -7.29
N PHE A 36 8.15 -1.65 -6.71
CA PHE A 36 8.32 -2.64 -5.64
C PHE A 36 8.41 -4.05 -6.18
N LYS A 37 9.51 -4.72 -5.86
CA LYS A 37 9.76 -6.13 -6.15
C LYS A 37 9.68 -6.96 -4.86
N PRO A 38 8.71 -7.89 -4.74
CA PRO A 38 8.66 -8.78 -3.59
C PRO A 38 9.88 -9.73 -3.59
N TYR A 39 10.29 -10.17 -2.40
CA TYR A 39 11.43 -11.09 -2.24
C TYR A 39 11.12 -12.51 -2.72
N ASP A 40 9.89 -12.97 -2.48
CA ASP A 40 9.38 -14.28 -2.88
C ASP A 40 8.02 -14.09 -3.56
N VAL A 41 7.60 -15.07 -4.36
CA VAL A 41 6.25 -15.14 -4.94
C VAL A 41 5.18 -15.31 -3.87
N ASN A 42 5.57 -15.81 -2.69
CA ASN A 42 4.70 -15.93 -1.55
C ASN A 42 4.60 -14.59 -0.81
N GLU A 43 3.39 -14.06 -0.71
CA GLU A 43 3.06 -12.76 -0.12
C GLU A 43 3.53 -12.55 1.34
N PHE A 44 4.03 -13.58 2.02
CA PHE A 44 4.38 -13.48 3.45
C PHE A 44 5.70 -12.75 3.73
N SER A 45 6.52 -12.46 2.71
CA SER A 45 7.85 -11.85 2.87
C SER A 45 7.96 -10.42 2.35
N TYR A 46 6.90 -9.60 2.47
CA TYR A 46 6.92 -8.20 2.02
C TYR A 46 7.99 -7.33 2.67
N ASN A 47 8.39 -7.64 3.91
CA ASN A 47 9.44 -6.91 4.63
C ASN A 47 10.82 -7.06 3.97
N LEU A 48 11.02 -8.10 3.15
CA LEU A 48 12.25 -8.31 2.38
C LEU A 48 12.14 -7.78 0.94
N GLY A 49 11.04 -7.12 0.59
CA GLY A 49 10.83 -6.52 -0.72
C GLY A 49 11.85 -5.41 -1.01
N ARG A 50 12.25 -5.32 -2.27
CA ARG A 50 13.24 -4.34 -2.75
C ARG A 50 12.57 -3.27 -3.60
N CYS A 51 13.17 -2.08 -3.62
CA CYS A 51 12.80 -1.01 -4.53
C CYS A 51 13.72 -1.04 -5.75
N ASP A 52 13.19 -1.24 -6.95
CA ASP A 52 14.01 -1.32 -8.16
C ASP A 52 14.41 0.04 -8.75
N LYS A 53 13.83 1.13 -8.23
CA LYS A 53 14.20 2.50 -8.55
C LYS A 53 15.58 2.88 -7.98
N PHE A 54 15.94 2.31 -6.83
CA PHE A 54 17.19 2.59 -6.13
C PHE A 54 18.05 1.33 -6.09
N GLY A 55 19.08 1.32 -6.92
CA GLY A 55 20.05 0.24 -6.97
C GLY A 55 21.45 0.74 -7.25
N ARG A 56 22.43 -0.08 -6.91
CA ARG A 56 23.84 0.16 -7.17
C ARG A 56 24.38 -0.94 -8.06
N LYS A 57 25.01 -0.54 -9.16
CA LYS A 57 25.77 -1.44 -10.03
C LYS A 57 27.22 -1.48 -9.55
N ASP A 58 27.74 -2.68 -9.38
CA ASP A 58 29.17 -2.90 -9.20
C ASP A 58 29.91 -2.65 -10.54
N ILE A 59 30.98 -1.86 -10.51
CA ILE A 59 31.69 -1.45 -11.73
C ILE A 59 32.62 -2.53 -12.29
N VAL A 60 32.98 -3.54 -11.49
CA VAL A 60 33.88 -4.63 -11.88
C VAL A 60 33.06 -5.85 -12.33
N SER A 61 32.10 -6.29 -11.53
CA SER A 61 31.27 -7.47 -11.83
C SER A 61 30.08 -7.16 -12.72
N GLY A 62 29.62 -5.90 -12.73
CA GLY A 62 28.40 -5.48 -13.41
C GLY A 62 27.11 -5.84 -12.69
N GLU A 63 27.19 -6.47 -11.52
CA GLU A 63 26.05 -6.90 -10.72
C GLU A 63 25.25 -5.70 -10.20
N ILE A 64 23.91 -5.77 -10.26
CA ILE A 64 23.01 -4.73 -9.75
C ILE A 64 22.37 -5.22 -8.47
N THR A 65 22.57 -4.46 -7.40
CA THR A 65 21.94 -4.71 -6.09
C THR A 65 20.91 -3.62 -5.81
N TYR A 66 19.69 -4.04 -5.48
CA TYR A 66 18.60 -3.12 -5.16
C TYR A 66 18.43 -2.96 -3.64
N VAL A 67 18.05 -1.75 -3.23
CA VAL A 67 17.86 -1.41 -1.81
C VAL A 67 16.53 -1.97 -1.31
N PHE A 68 16.47 -2.37 -0.04
CA PHE A 68 15.22 -2.77 0.60
C PHE A 68 14.25 -1.59 0.65
N ALA A 69 12.98 -1.83 0.32
CA ALA A 69 11.97 -0.79 0.24
C ALA A 69 11.75 -0.07 1.58
N GLU A 70 11.94 -0.77 2.71
CA GLU A 70 11.93 -0.18 4.04
C GLU A 70 13.06 0.85 4.23
N LEU A 71 14.29 0.51 3.83
CA LEU A 71 15.43 1.42 3.92
C LEU A 71 15.23 2.67 3.06
N CYS A 72 14.65 2.51 1.86
CA CYS A 72 14.29 3.65 1.02
C CYS A 72 13.28 4.60 1.69
N ARG A 73 12.45 4.13 2.62
CA ARG A 73 11.46 4.96 3.35
C ARG A 73 12.02 5.67 4.58
N ILE A 74 13.20 5.26 5.03
CA ILE A 74 13.92 5.89 6.14
C ILE A 74 14.86 6.98 5.61
N ASP A 75 15.34 6.82 4.38
CA ASP A 75 16.23 7.74 3.69
C ASP A 75 15.45 8.78 2.87
N GLU A 76 15.54 10.06 3.26
CA GLU A 76 14.86 11.17 2.59
C GLU A 76 15.49 11.53 1.23
N ASP A 77 16.73 11.09 0.96
CA ASP A 77 17.34 11.21 -0.37
C ASP A 77 16.80 10.14 -1.35
N GLN A 78 16.05 9.15 -0.85
CA GLN A 78 15.36 8.12 -1.63
C GLN A 78 13.84 8.33 -1.56
N CYS A 79 13.05 7.30 -1.24
CA CYS A 79 11.60 7.43 -1.16
C CYS A 79 11.16 8.35 -0.01
N GLY A 80 11.92 8.42 1.09
CA GLY A 80 11.54 9.12 2.31
C GLY A 80 10.21 8.59 2.90
N LYS A 81 9.79 9.14 4.04
CA LYS A 81 8.55 8.66 4.68
C LYS A 81 7.33 8.87 3.79
N ASN A 82 7.28 9.99 3.08
CA ASN A 82 6.16 10.37 2.22
C ASN A 82 6.07 9.56 0.93
N GLY A 83 7.12 8.82 0.55
CA GLY A 83 7.13 8.06 -0.69
C GLY A 83 7.20 8.96 -1.90
N THR A 84 8.12 9.92 -1.89
CA THR A 84 8.34 10.95 -2.92
C THR A 84 8.34 10.40 -4.35
N TYR A 85 8.79 9.15 -4.52
CA TYR A 85 8.91 8.48 -5.80
C TYR A 85 7.87 7.37 -6.04
N PHE A 86 6.76 7.39 -5.30
CA PHE A 86 5.68 6.42 -5.43
C PHE A 86 4.92 6.57 -6.76
N GLU A 87 4.79 5.47 -7.48
CA GLU A 87 4.03 5.38 -8.74
C GLU A 87 3.06 4.19 -8.64
N SER A 88 1.75 4.42 -8.72
CA SER A 88 0.78 3.33 -8.51
C SER A 88 0.78 2.34 -9.68
N LYS A 89 0.77 1.04 -9.38
CA LYS A 89 0.58 -0.05 -10.37
C LYS A 89 -0.70 0.08 -11.19
N ASN A 90 -1.76 0.68 -10.61
CA ASN A 90 -3.08 0.77 -11.22
C ASN A 90 -3.19 1.86 -12.31
N ASN A 91 -2.21 2.78 -12.40
CA ASN A 91 -2.24 3.88 -13.37
C ASN A 91 -1.86 3.46 -14.80
N ASN A 92 -1.39 2.22 -15.00
CA ASN A 92 -0.97 1.72 -16.31
C ASN A 92 -2.12 1.20 -17.19
N ILE A 93 -3.37 1.19 -16.70
CA ILE A 93 -4.53 0.63 -17.42
C ILE A 93 -5.19 1.66 -18.36
N THR A 94 -4.96 2.96 -18.18
CA THR A 94 -5.62 4.02 -18.96
C THR A 94 -4.87 4.50 -20.20
N ALA A 95 -3.62 4.04 -20.44
CA ALA A 95 -2.84 4.47 -21.60
C ALA A 95 -3.02 3.59 -22.86
N THR A 96 -3.65 2.42 -22.77
CA THR A 96 -3.74 1.45 -23.90
C THR A 96 -5.15 1.24 -24.45
N LYS A 97 -6.13 2.07 -24.09
CA LYS A 97 -7.50 2.04 -24.68
C LYS A 97 -7.87 3.33 -25.41
N LYS A 98 -6.95 3.86 -26.22
CA LYS A 98 -7.26 4.79 -27.32
C LYS A 98 -6.47 4.37 -28.57
N GLY A 99 -6.90 3.29 -29.20
CA GLY A 99 -6.36 2.88 -30.50
C GLY A 99 -6.32 1.38 -30.74
N ALA A 100 -7.48 0.71 -30.68
CA ALA A 100 -7.70 -0.58 -31.35
C ALA A 100 -9.19 -0.94 -31.25
N LEU A 101 -10.02 -0.35 -32.14
CA LEU A 101 -11.19 -1.06 -32.62
C LEU A 101 -10.70 -1.85 -33.83
N ILE A 102 -10.50 -3.15 -33.69
CA ILE A 102 -10.63 -4.08 -34.80
C ILE A 102 -11.59 -5.17 -34.34
N GLU A 103 -12.77 -5.17 -34.97
CA GLU A 103 -13.75 -6.23 -34.86
C GLU A 103 -13.20 -7.46 -35.58
N GLU A 104 -13.02 -8.56 -34.85
CA GLU A 104 -12.76 -9.85 -35.45
C GLU A 104 -14.10 -10.48 -35.88
N ASN A 105 -14.52 -10.19 -37.12
CA ASN A 105 -15.50 -10.98 -37.84
C ASN A 105 -14.77 -12.15 -38.51
N TYR A 106 -14.80 -13.33 -37.89
CA TYR A 106 -14.46 -14.58 -38.58
C TYR A 106 -15.73 -15.22 -39.14
N GLY A 107 -15.86 -15.16 -40.46
CA GLY A 107 -16.75 -16.00 -41.24
C GLY A 107 -16.13 -16.23 -42.62
N TRP A 108 -15.71 -17.46 -42.88
CA TRP A 108 -15.73 -18.20 -44.15
C TRP A 108 -15.64 -19.69 -43.82
#